data_AF-A0A7C6Y2X5-F1
#
_entry.id   AF-A0A7C6Y2X5-F1
#
_cell.length_a   1.000
_cell.length_b   1.000
_cell.length_c   1.000
_cell.angle_alpha   90.00
_cell.angle_beta   90.00
_cell.angle_gamma   90.00
#
_symmetry.space_group_name_H-M   'P 1'
#
loop_
_entity.id
_entity.type
_entity.pdbx_description
1 polymer ?
#
loop_
_entity_poly.entity_id
_entity_poly.type
_entity_poly.pdbx_seq_one_letter_code
_entity_poly.pdbx_strand_id
1 'polypeptide(L)' 'GHSPLFDEDVYAAIDMRACLDRRTSFGGPTKESVLRQIQSVRETLKNYN' A
#
# COMPACT_ATOMS: atom_id res chain seq x y z
N GLY A 1 -8.68 25.27 -21.04
CA GLY A 1 -8.44 23.93 -21.58
C GLY A 1 -8.82 22.94 -20.52
N HIS A 2 -9.83 22.12 -20.79
CA HIS A 2 -10.17 20.93 -20.02
C HIS A 2 -10.10 19.75 -21.00
N SER A 3 -9.40 18.68 -20.63
CA SER A 3 -9.37 17.45 -21.42
C SER A 3 -10.58 16.60 -21.05
N PRO A 4 -11.37 16.09 -22.00
CA PRO A 4 -12.49 15.20 -21.70
C PRO A 4 -12.08 13.84 -21.14
N LEU A 5 -10.77 13.56 -21.06
CA LEU A 5 -10.22 12.34 -20.49
C LEU A 5 -9.94 12.45 -18.98
N PHE A 6 -9.98 13.66 -18.42
CA PHE A 6 -9.70 13.89 -17.01
C PHE A 6 -10.90 14.57 -16.37
N ASP A 7 -11.50 13.88 -15.40
CA ASP A 7 -12.58 14.38 -14.56
C ASP A 7 -12.06 14.53 -13.11
N GLU A 8 -12.92 14.95 -12.19
CA GLU A 8 -12.60 15.15 -10.77
C GLU A 8 -12.12 13.86 -10.06
N ASP A 9 -12.35 12.69 -10.66
CA ASP A 9 -11.88 11.40 -10.16
C ASP A 9 -10.35 11.23 -10.22
N VAL A 10 -9.66 12.03 -11.03
CA VAL A 10 -8.19 12.05 -11.11
C VAL A 10 -7.56 12.36 -9.75
N TYR A 11 -8.19 13.24 -8.95
CA TYR A 11 -7.69 13.61 -7.63
C TYR A 11 -7.73 12.45 -6.65
N ALA A 12 -8.76 11.60 -6.74
CA ALA A 12 -8.83 10.37 -5.95
C ALA A 12 -7.81 9.33 -6.43
N ALA A 13 -7.55 9.26 -7.74
CA ALA A 13 -6.58 8.32 -8.30
C ALA A 13 -5.12 8.65 -7.91
N ILE A 14 -4.79 9.93 -7.72
CA ILE A 14 -3.44 10.39 -7.33
C ILE A 14 -3.28 10.62 -5.82
N ASP A 15 -4.36 10.51 -5.04
CA ASP A 15 -4.28 10.62 -3.58
C ASP A 15 -3.29 9.58 -3.03
N MET A 16 -2.38 10.05 -2.16
CA MET A 16 -1.29 9.22 -1.67
C MET A 16 -1.80 8.06 -0.83
N ARG A 17 -2.88 8.24 -0.05
CA ARG A 17 -3.45 7.16 0.76
C ARG A 17 -4.10 6.12 -0.16
N ALA A 18 -4.91 6.55 -1.12
CA ALA A 18 -5.50 5.67 -2.13
C ALA A 18 -4.43 4.90 -2.92
N CYS A 19 -3.32 5.54 -3.28
CA CYS A 19 -2.20 4.92 -3.97
C CYS A 19 -1.54 3.81 -3.13
N LEU A 20 -1.35 4.03 -1.83
CA LEU A 20 -0.75 3.04 -0.92
C LEU A 20 -1.72 1.88 -0.65
N ASP A 21 -3.01 2.18 -0.45
CA ASP A 21 -4.03 1.17 -0.15
C ASP A 21 -4.29 0.21 -1.32
N ARG A 22 -4.07 0.66 -2.56
CA ARG A 22 -4.18 -0.19 -3.76
C ARG A 22 -3.00 -1.12 -4.00
N ARG A 23 -1.87 -0.95 -3.30
CA ARG A 23 -0.66 -1.77 -3.48
C ARG A 23 -0.69 -3.01 -2.57
N THR A 24 -1.63 -3.92 -2.85
CA THR A 24 -2.00 -5.07 -2.00
C THR A 24 -1.15 -6.32 -2.19
N SER A 25 -0.17 -6.32 -3.11
CA SER A 25 0.72 -7.46 -3.32
C SER A 25 1.49 -7.80 -2.04
N PHE A 26 1.94 -9.05 -1.92
CA PHE A 26 2.91 -9.42 -0.88
C PHE A 26 4.15 -8.51 -1.00
N GLY A 27 4.61 -7.94 0.13
CA GLY A 27 5.66 -6.93 0.14
C GLY A 27 5.17 -5.48 -0.09
N GLY A 28 3.89 -5.29 -0.39
CA GLY A 28 3.29 -3.97 -0.61
C GLY A 28 3.17 -3.11 0.66
N PRO A 29 2.95 -1.79 0.52
CA PRO A 29 2.89 -0.83 1.61
C PRO A 29 1.53 -0.74 2.32
N THR A 30 0.54 -1.57 1.96
CA THR A 30 -0.74 -1.57 2.67
C THR A 30 -0.52 -1.88 4.15
N LYS A 31 -1.37 -1.31 5.01
CA LYS A 31 -1.34 -1.59 6.45
C LYS A 31 -1.33 -3.10 6.75
N GLU A 32 -2.17 -3.86 6.05
CA GLU A 32 -2.23 -5.32 6.20
C GLU A 32 -0.90 -6.00 5.83
N SER A 33 -0.33 -5.67 4.66
CA SER A 33 0.93 -6.26 4.19
C SER A 33 2.09 -5.91 5.13
N VAL A 34 2.19 -4.66 5.58
CA VAL A 34 3.24 -4.21 6.51
C VAL A 34 3.10 -4.90 7.87
N LEU A 35 1.87 -5.06 8.40
CA LEU A 35 1.66 -5.79 9.65
C LEU A 35 2.09 -7.26 9.55
N ARG A 36 1.78 -7.92 8.42
CA ARG A 36 2.23 -9.29 8.15
C ARG A 36 3.75 -9.40 8.08
N GLN A 37 4.43 -8.42 7.46
CA GLN A 37 5.89 -8.38 7.40
C GLN A 37 6.51 -8.17 8.78
N ILE A 38 5.97 -7.25 9.58
CA ILE A 38 6.40 -7.02 10.98
C ILE A 38 6.29 -8.32 11.79
N GLN A 39 5.20 -9.06 11.63
CA GLN A 39 5.01 -10.35 12.30
C GLN A 39 6.08 -11.37 11.85
N SER A 40 6.29 -11.52 10.54
CA SER A 40 7.26 -12.46 9.98
C SER A 40 8.69 -12.17 10.48
N VAL A 41 9.11 -10.91 10.53
CA VAL A 41 10.42 -10.52 11.08
C VAL A 41 10.52 -10.85 12.57
N ARG A 42 9.46 -10.58 13.36
CA ARG A 42 9.44 -10.92 14.78
C ARG A 42 9.54 -12.43 15.03
N GLU A 43 8.85 -13.24 14.23
CA GLU A 43 8.92 -14.70 14.30
C GLU A 43 10.31 -15.21 13.93
N THR A 44 10.89 -14.65 12.87
CA THR A 44 12.25 -14.93 12.45
C THR A 44 13.21 -14.67 13.62
N LEU A 45 13.21 -13.47 14.19
CA LEU A 45 14.08 -13.12 15.31
C LEU A 45 13.93 -14.02 16.55
N LYS A 46 12.73 -14.54 16.83
CA LYS A 46 12.51 -15.52 17.92
C LYS A 46 13.19 -16.85 17.67
N ASN A 47 13.25 -17.29 16.41
CA ASN A 47 13.81 -18.57 15.99
C ASN A 47 15.35 -18.55 15.83
N TYR A 48 15.98 -17.38 15.97
CA TYR A 48 17.45 -17.22 15.92
C TYR A 48 18.13 -17.34 17.30
N ASN A 49 17.36 -17.59 18.38
CA ASN A 49 17.83 -17.86 19.75
C ASN A 49 17.55 -19.31 20.15
#